data_AF-A0ABD6IDV5-F1
#
_entry.id   AF-A0ABD6IDV5-F1
#
_cell.length_a   1.000
_cell.length_b   1.000
_cell.length_c   1.000
_cell.angle_alpha   90.00
_cell.angle_beta   90.00
_cell.angle_gamma   90.00
#
_symmetry.space_group_name_H-M   'P 1'
#
loop_
_entity.id
_entity.type
_entity.pdbx_description
1 polymer ?
#
loop_
_entity_poly.entity_id
_entity_poly.type
_entity_poly.pdbx_seq_one_letter_code
_entity_poly.pdbx_strand_id
1 'polypeptide(L)'
;MTMKKQVKYLLSTLVITTPIITLISCGSTASFSSQFLSGDQANIDKYVKINPTIEINGPNNTKTNYFSFTLDLSSTNLTEIPENAFYSAESRTYTKAGTGDQKNISVVYYLSKIIFPASLKTIEKRAFFLDPAIYNEQQRKLELDFSKATALTTIKKQAFKNNQISSLVLPNSLQSIEDEAFASSNIQKISFAIPQSNVELSKIGVGAFFNNQLTNLDLEKAKNLTSIAKAAFKKNKISSIKLPTEFINQLTINEEAFSENPIKKEDVVITDKDKVIFDASAFK
;
A
#
# COMPACT_ATOMS: atom_id res chain seq x y z
N MET A 1 1.35 21.72 25.24
CA MET A 1 0.69 20.79 26.20
C MET A 1 -0.85 20.77 26.07
N THR A 2 -1.43 21.49 25.10
CA THR A 2 -2.86 21.86 25.06
C THR A 2 -3.73 21.01 24.12
N MET A 3 -3.18 20.52 22.99
CA MET A 3 -3.92 19.66 22.04
C MET A 3 -4.25 18.26 22.58
N LYS A 4 -3.29 17.56 23.22
CA LYS A 4 -3.53 16.21 23.79
C LYS A 4 -4.66 16.20 24.85
N LYS A 5 -4.85 17.32 25.56
CA LYS A 5 -5.89 17.48 26.60
C LYS A 5 -7.27 17.73 25.97
N GLN A 6 -7.34 18.45 24.84
CA GLN A 6 -8.57 18.64 24.06
C GLN A 6 -9.04 17.35 23.35
N VAL A 7 -8.12 16.56 22.79
CA VAL A 7 -8.43 15.25 22.16
C VAL A 7 -9.08 14.29 23.17
N LYS A 8 -8.52 14.23 24.39
CA LYS A 8 -9.06 13.40 25.48
C LYS A 8 -10.45 13.86 25.94
N TYR A 9 -10.71 15.17 25.94
CA TYR A 9 -12.01 15.78 26.30
C TYR A 9 -13.10 15.59 25.24
N LEU A 10 -12.75 15.64 23.94
CA LEU A 10 -13.70 15.36 22.84
C LEU A 10 -14.13 13.88 22.84
N LEU A 11 -13.20 12.96 23.07
CA LEU A 11 -13.49 11.52 23.18
C LEU A 11 -14.31 11.16 24.43
N SER A 12 -14.14 11.90 25.53
CA SER A 12 -14.88 11.65 26.79
C SER A 12 -16.25 12.33 26.88
N THR A 13 -16.58 13.25 25.96
CA THR A 13 -17.86 14.00 25.96
C THR A 13 -18.80 13.61 24.83
N LEU A 14 -18.30 12.95 23.77
CA LEU A 14 -19.20 12.18 22.92
C LEU A 14 -19.53 10.85 23.60
N VAL A 15 -20.79 10.66 23.98
CA VAL A 15 -21.38 9.31 23.99
C VAL A 15 -21.43 8.85 22.52
N ILE A 16 -20.29 8.43 21.98
CA ILE A 16 -20.25 7.59 20.78
C ILE A 16 -20.47 6.19 21.34
N THR A 17 -21.67 5.64 21.18
CA THR A 17 -21.82 4.18 21.18
C THR A 17 -20.77 3.66 20.21
N THR A 18 -19.83 2.84 20.69
CA THR A 18 -18.62 2.39 20.01
C THR A 18 -18.71 2.36 18.48
N PRO A 19 -17.73 2.95 17.75
CA PRO A 19 -17.81 3.08 16.30
C PRO A 19 -17.88 1.70 15.62
N ILE A 20 -19.02 1.41 14.97
CA ILE A 20 -19.18 0.27 14.05
C ILE A 20 -18.41 0.57 12.76
N ILE A 21 -17.11 0.30 12.75
CA ILE A 21 -16.28 0.44 11.54
C ILE A 21 -16.82 -0.53 10.49
N THR A 22 -17.65 -0.02 9.58
CA THR A 22 -18.14 -0.79 8.44
C THR A 22 -17.19 -0.54 7.29
N LEU A 23 -16.19 -1.40 7.12
CA LEU A 23 -15.42 -1.46 5.88
C LEU A 23 -16.34 -2.08 4.83
N ILE A 24 -16.98 -1.24 4.02
CA ILE A 24 -17.75 -1.72 2.87
C ILE A 24 -16.85 -1.54 1.66
N SER A 25 -16.37 -2.63 1.08
CA SER A 25 -15.86 -2.58 -0.28
C SER A 25 -17.01 -2.22 -1.20
N CYS A 26 -16.88 -1.13 -1.96
CA CYS A 26 -17.87 -0.83 -2.99
C CYS A 26 -17.66 -1.81 -4.16
N GLY A 27 -18.41 -2.93 -4.18
CA GLY A 27 -18.27 -3.98 -5.19
C GLY A 27 -19.17 -5.21 -4.95
N SER A 28 -20.43 -5.11 -5.39
CA SER A 28 -21.44 -6.15 -5.71
C SER A 28 -21.64 -7.45 -4.93
N THR A 29 -21.02 -7.70 -3.78
CA THR A 29 -21.44 -8.70 -2.77
C THR A 29 -20.82 -8.27 -1.44
N ALA A 30 -21.33 -8.73 -0.29
CA ALA A 30 -20.75 -8.39 1.01
C ALA A 30 -19.22 -8.55 0.97
N SER A 31 -18.49 -7.43 0.97
CA SER A 31 -17.02 -7.37 1.03
C SER A 31 -16.48 -8.44 1.94
N PHE A 32 -15.36 -9.08 1.58
CA PHE A 32 -14.59 -9.85 2.57
C PHE A 32 -14.34 -9.02 3.83
N SER A 33 -14.02 -7.73 3.72
CA SER A 33 -13.87 -6.86 4.88
C SER A 33 -15.14 -6.74 5.72
N SER A 34 -16.32 -6.61 5.10
CA SER A 34 -17.59 -6.60 5.82
C SER A 34 -17.92 -7.93 6.47
N GLN A 35 -17.48 -9.07 5.93
CA GLN A 35 -17.66 -10.40 6.56
C GLN A 35 -16.61 -10.69 7.64
N PHE A 36 -15.37 -10.29 7.39
CA PHE A 36 -14.23 -10.47 8.27
C PHE A 36 -14.35 -9.59 9.53
N LEU A 37 -14.89 -8.39 9.36
CA LEU A 37 -15.19 -7.46 10.43
C LEU A 37 -16.66 -7.48 10.86
N SER A 38 -17.54 -8.30 10.24
CA SER A 38 -18.90 -8.51 10.76
C SER A 38 -18.82 -9.37 12.01
N GLY A 39 -18.74 -8.70 13.16
CA GLY A 39 -18.91 -9.28 14.47
C GLY A 39 -19.39 -8.19 15.42
N ASP A 40 -19.48 -8.53 16.70
CA ASP A 40 -19.63 -7.51 17.74
C ASP A 40 -18.40 -6.56 17.76
N GLN A 41 -18.51 -5.47 18.52
CA GLN A 41 -17.41 -4.50 18.67
C GLN A 41 -16.10 -5.17 19.12
N ALA A 42 -16.18 -6.25 19.90
CA ALA A 42 -15.00 -6.98 20.37
C ALA A 42 -14.21 -7.62 19.23
N ASN A 43 -14.88 -8.11 18.17
CA ASN A 43 -14.20 -8.63 16.99
C ASN A 43 -13.53 -7.52 16.16
N ILE A 44 -14.18 -6.35 16.05
CA ILE A 44 -13.59 -5.19 15.35
C ILE A 44 -12.36 -4.67 16.12
N ASP A 45 -12.48 -4.50 17.44
CA ASP A 45 -11.41 -3.98 18.31
C ASP A 45 -10.18 -4.91 18.34
N LYS A 46 -10.35 -6.19 18.00
CA LYS A 46 -9.25 -7.15 17.86
C LYS A 46 -8.30 -6.78 16.71
N TYR A 47 -8.84 -6.32 15.58
CA TYR A 47 -8.08 -6.10 14.35
C TYR A 47 -7.98 -4.63 13.96
N VAL A 48 -8.85 -3.77 14.49
CA VAL A 48 -8.89 -2.35 14.12
C VAL A 48 -8.55 -1.49 15.33
N LYS A 49 -7.45 -0.75 15.21
CA LYS A 49 -6.96 0.16 16.27
C LYS A 49 -7.07 1.60 15.79
N ILE A 50 -7.95 2.38 16.41
CA ILE A 50 -8.09 3.80 16.11
C ILE A 50 -6.83 4.54 16.57
N ASN A 51 -6.23 5.31 15.65
CA ASN A 51 -5.09 6.16 15.94
C ASN A 51 -5.61 7.51 16.48
N PRO A 52 -4.98 8.07 17.53
CA PRO A 52 -5.50 9.25 18.22
C PRO A 52 -5.32 10.59 17.47
N THR A 53 -4.89 10.57 16.22
CA THR A 53 -4.58 11.79 15.45
C THR A 53 -5.83 12.32 14.75
N ILE A 54 -6.15 13.59 15.00
CA ILE A 54 -7.14 14.36 14.23
C ILE A 54 -6.37 15.18 13.19
N GLU A 55 -6.67 15.00 11.91
CA GLU A 55 -6.35 16.02 10.89
C GLU A 55 -7.56 16.96 10.78
N ILE A 56 -7.35 18.26 11.03
CA ILE A 56 -8.42 19.25 11.18
C ILE A 56 -8.62 20.02 9.86
N ASN A 57 -9.89 20.19 9.50
CA ASN A 57 -10.50 20.95 8.40
C ASN A 57 -10.43 20.28 7.02
N GLY A 58 -11.52 19.59 6.68
CA GLY A 58 -11.84 19.30 5.29
C GLY A 58 -12.02 20.58 4.47
N PRO A 59 -11.94 20.49 3.13
CA PRO A 59 -12.25 21.63 2.27
C PRO A 59 -13.67 22.12 2.58
N ASN A 60 -13.83 23.45 2.76
CA ASN A 60 -15.12 24.16 2.88
C ASN A 60 -15.75 24.35 4.28
N ASN A 61 -14.95 24.43 5.37
CA ASN A 61 -15.46 24.86 6.68
C ASN A 61 -16.53 23.92 7.29
N THR A 62 -16.67 22.70 6.76
CA THR A 62 -17.44 21.62 7.37
C THR A 62 -16.64 21.07 8.54
N LYS A 63 -17.27 20.95 9.73
CA LYS A 63 -16.68 20.34 10.94
C LYS A 63 -16.51 18.82 10.77
N THR A 64 -15.74 18.38 9.77
CA THR A 64 -15.41 16.98 9.54
C THR A 64 -14.09 16.68 10.24
N ASN A 65 -14.12 15.77 11.21
CA ASN A 65 -12.91 15.28 11.87
C ASN A 65 -12.43 14.02 11.16
N TYR A 66 -11.17 14.01 10.75
CA TYR A 66 -10.53 12.84 10.16
C TYR A 66 -9.68 12.13 11.20
N PHE A 67 -9.94 10.85 11.37
CA PHE A 67 -9.14 9.95 12.19
C PHE A 67 -8.54 8.87 11.30
N SER A 68 -7.49 8.21 11.76
CA SER A 68 -6.99 7.01 11.09
C SER A 68 -7.15 5.77 11.95
N PHE A 69 -7.07 4.62 11.33
CA PHE A 69 -6.98 3.34 12.03
C PHE A 69 -5.89 2.46 11.43
N THR A 70 -5.39 1.57 12.27
CA THR A 70 -4.51 0.46 11.89
C THR A 70 -5.33 -0.80 11.74
N LEU A 71 -5.16 -1.50 10.62
CA LEU A 71 -5.65 -2.87 10.42
C LEU A 71 -4.54 -3.86 10.80
N ASP A 72 -4.62 -4.43 11.99
CA ASP A 72 -3.68 -5.40 12.54
C ASP A 72 -4.15 -6.83 12.25
N LEU A 73 -3.70 -7.39 11.13
CA LEU A 73 -3.97 -8.77 10.74
C LEU A 73 -2.95 -9.74 11.33
N SER A 74 -2.00 -9.27 12.15
CA SER A 74 -0.80 -10.04 12.48
C SER A 74 -1.03 -11.28 13.34
N SER A 75 -2.19 -11.38 13.98
CA SER A 75 -2.62 -12.54 14.78
C SER A 75 -3.47 -13.54 14.00
N THR A 76 -3.72 -13.29 12.71
CA THR A 76 -4.57 -14.15 11.87
C THR A 76 -3.78 -15.28 11.22
N ASN A 77 -4.49 -16.33 10.80
CA ASN A 77 -3.96 -17.42 9.97
C ASN A 77 -4.29 -17.24 8.49
N LEU A 78 -4.53 -16.00 8.06
CA LEU A 78 -4.88 -15.71 6.66
C LEU A 78 -3.73 -16.07 5.74
N THR A 79 -3.98 -17.01 4.84
CA THR A 79 -3.04 -17.33 3.75
C THR A 79 -3.21 -16.41 2.54
N GLU A 80 -4.35 -15.73 2.45
CA GLU A 80 -4.70 -14.84 1.34
C GLU A 80 -5.49 -13.64 1.88
N ILE A 81 -5.28 -12.47 1.27
CA ILE A 81 -6.22 -11.34 1.34
C ILE A 81 -6.99 -11.32 0.01
N PRO A 82 -8.31 -11.58 0.00
CA PRO A 82 -9.07 -11.79 -1.23
C PRO A 82 -9.17 -10.59 -2.17
N GLU A 83 -9.58 -10.86 -3.41
CA GLU A 83 -9.82 -9.82 -4.41
C GLU A 83 -10.84 -8.80 -3.90
N ASN A 84 -10.54 -7.52 -4.09
CA ASN A 84 -11.34 -6.37 -3.62
C ASN A 84 -11.62 -6.32 -2.10
N ALA A 85 -10.93 -7.11 -1.27
CA ALA A 85 -11.25 -7.27 0.15
C ALA A 85 -11.45 -5.94 0.89
N PHE A 86 -10.59 -4.98 0.63
CA PHE A 86 -10.55 -3.63 1.18
C PHE A 86 -10.52 -2.57 0.07
N TYR A 87 -11.20 -2.83 -1.06
CA TYR A 87 -11.34 -1.88 -2.17
C TYR A 87 -11.95 -0.56 -1.67
N SER A 88 -11.21 0.54 -1.83
CA SER A 88 -11.55 1.87 -1.32
C SER A 88 -12.01 1.84 0.14
N ALA A 89 -11.35 1.02 0.97
CA ALA A 89 -11.77 0.82 2.35
C ALA A 89 -11.65 2.12 3.17
N GLU A 90 -12.80 2.65 3.55
CA GLU A 90 -12.98 3.71 4.53
C GLU A 90 -14.06 3.32 5.55
N SER A 91 -13.97 3.88 6.76
CA SER A 91 -15.11 3.89 7.67
C SER A 91 -16.10 4.94 7.20
N ARG A 92 -17.38 4.56 7.10
CA ARG A 92 -18.47 5.51 6.85
C ARG A 92 -18.48 6.64 7.88
N THR A 93 -18.87 7.81 7.40
CA THR A 93 -19.08 9.03 8.18
C THR A 93 -20.10 8.81 9.28
N TYR A 94 -19.73 9.14 10.52
CA TYR A 94 -20.69 9.23 11.62
C TYR A 94 -21.24 10.65 11.69
N THR A 95 -22.55 10.79 11.59
CA THR A 95 -23.24 12.04 11.89
C THR A 95 -24.07 11.85 13.15
N LYS A 96 -23.71 12.54 14.23
CA LYS A 96 -24.60 12.65 15.40
C LYS A 96 -25.61 13.77 15.14
N ALA A 97 -26.90 13.46 15.22
CA ALA A 97 -27.93 14.49 15.29
C ALA A 97 -27.77 15.25 16.62
N GLY A 98 -27.32 16.51 16.56
CA GLY A 98 -27.29 17.39 17.73
C GLY A 98 -28.69 17.91 18.08
N THR A 99 -28.90 18.30 19.33
CA THR A 99 -30.05 19.14 19.73
C THR A 99 -29.59 20.60 19.76
N GLY A 100 -30.32 21.51 19.10
CA GLY A 100 -29.99 22.95 19.00
C GLY A 100 -28.98 23.30 17.89
N ASP A 101 -28.32 24.47 17.98
CA ASP A 101 -27.40 25.02 16.96
C ASP A 101 -26.11 24.20 16.71
N GLN A 102 -25.90 23.08 17.42
CA GLN A 102 -24.78 22.16 17.19
C GLN A 102 -25.07 21.22 16.02
N LYS A 103 -25.02 21.78 14.81
CA LYS A 103 -25.06 21.05 13.53
C LYS A 103 -24.06 19.88 13.49
N ASN A 104 -24.57 18.71 13.12
CA ASN A 104 -23.94 17.57 12.44
C ASN A 104 -22.40 17.57 12.44
N ILE A 105 -21.78 16.97 13.46
CA ILE A 105 -20.34 16.64 13.41
C ILE A 105 -20.21 15.35 12.59
N SER A 106 -19.44 15.43 11.51
CA SER A 106 -19.08 14.28 10.67
C SER A 106 -17.71 13.74 11.10
N VAL A 107 -17.61 12.43 11.35
CA VAL A 107 -16.33 11.78 11.68
C VAL A 107 -16.02 10.70 10.65
N VAL A 108 -14.84 10.77 10.02
CA VAL A 108 -14.38 9.82 8.99
C VAL A 108 -13.12 9.11 9.50
N TYR A 109 -13.02 7.79 9.32
CA TYR A 109 -11.80 7.04 9.61
C TYR A 109 -11.19 6.45 8.33
N TYR A 110 -9.89 6.65 8.11
CA TYR A 110 -9.14 5.99 7.03
C TYR A 110 -8.16 4.94 7.53
N LEU A 111 -7.91 3.95 6.67
CA LEU A 111 -6.83 2.99 6.86
C LEU A 111 -5.48 3.68 6.65
N SER A 112 -4.67 3.80 7.70
CA SER A 112 -3.33 4.41 7.59
C SER A 112 -2.20 3.42 7.77
N LYS A 113 -2.47 2.23 8.31
CA LYS A 113 -1.47 1.20 8.51
C LYS A 113 -2.07 -0.20 8.40
N ILE A 114 -1.36 -1.11 7.76
CA ILE A 114 -1.70 -2.54 7.73
C ILE A 114 -0.53 -3.33 8.30
N ILE A 115 -0.80 -4.25 9.23
CA ILE A 115 0.19 -5.20 9.76
C ILE A 115 -0.19 -6.60 9.29
N PHE A 116 0.63 -7.20 8.43
CA PHE A 116 0.32 -8.48 7.78
C PHE A 116 0.70 -9.70 8.65
N PRO A 117 -0.02 -10.83 8.55
CA PRO A 117 0.30 -12.05 9.29
C PRO A 117 1.44 -12.84 8.64
N ALA A 118 2.07 -13.70 9.43
CA ALA A 118 3.17 -14.56 8.96
C ALA A 118 2.73 -15.65 7.98
N SER A 119 1.48 -16.07 8.05
CA SER A 119 0.90 -17.09 7.17
C SER A 119 0.51 -16.58 5.79
N LEU A 120 0.53 -15.25 5.56
CA LEU A 120 0.08 -14.64 4.32
C LEU A 120 0.97 -15.06 3.15
N LYS A 121 0.37 -15.63 2.11
CA LYS A 121 1.04 -16.05 0.87
C LYS A 121 0.72 -15.12 -0.29
N THR A 122 -0.49 -14.60 -0.34
CA THR A 122 -0.95 -13.81 -1.49
C THR A 122 -1.84 -12.65 -1.08
N ILE A 123 -1.61 -11.50 -1.72
CA ILE A 123 -2.54 -10.35 -1.69
C ILE A 123 -3.17 -10.28 -3.07
N GLU A 124 -4.47 -10.54 -3.14
CA GLU A 124 -5.19 -10.69 -4.39
C GLU A 124 -5.48 -9.37 -5.10
N LYS A 125 -5.97 -9.50 -6.33
CA LYS A 125 -6.25 -8.40 -7.24
C LYS A 125 -7.08 -7.32 -6.53
N ARG A 126 -6.63 -6.07 -6.63
CA ARG A 126 -7.33 -4.90 -6.07
C ARG A 126 -7.68 -4.99 -4.58
N ALA A 127 -7.01 -5.85 -3.80
CA ALA A 127 -7.30 -6.06 -2.38
C ALA A 127 -7.37 -4.76 -1.56
N PHE A 128 -6.51 -3.78 -1.85
CA PHE A 128 -6.46 -2.46 -1.23
C PHE A 128 -6.43 -1.33 -2.29
N PHE A 129 -7.04 -1.57 -3.46
CA PHE A 129 -7.11 -0.57 -4.52
C PHE A 129 -7.85 0.67 -4.03
N LEU A 130 -7.36 1.85 -4.38
CA LEU A 130 -8.04 3.12 -4.10
C LEU A 130 -8.63 3.70 -5.40
N ASP A 131 -9.96 3.77 -5.45
CA ASP A 131 -10.65 4.30 -6.62
C ASP A 131 -10.70 5.84 -6.60
N PRO A 132 -10.01 6.53 -7.52
CA PRO A 132 -9.98 7.99 -7.54
C PRO A 132 -11.33 8.61 -7.88
N ALA A 133 -12.28 7.86 -8.47
CA ALA A 133 -13.64 8.35 -8.70
C ALA A 133 -14.48 8.37 -7.41
N ILE A 134 -14.11 7.55 -6.43
CA ILE A 134 -14.79 7.45 -5.13
C ILE A 134 -14.06 8.29 -4.08
N TYR A 135 -12.73 8.37 -4.19
CA TYR A 135 -11.87 8.94 -3.16
C TYR A 135 -11.03 10.11 -3.68
N ASN A 136 -11.27 11.30 -3.13
CA ASN A 136 -10.63 12.55 -3.56
C ASN A 136 -9.55 13.06 -2.57
N GLU A 137 -9.00 12.21 -1.69
CA GLU A 137 -8.09 12.69 -0.64
C GLU A 137 -6.66 12.18 -0.81
N GLN A 138 -5.87 12.93 -1.59
CA GLN A 138 -4.46 12.68 -1.90
C GLN A 138 -3.50 12.78 -0.69
N GLN A 139 -3.98 13.08 0.52
CA GLN A 139 -3.12 13.38 1.69
C GLN A 139 -3.00 12.25 2.71
N ARG A 140 -3.74 11.14 2.54
CA ARG A 140 -3.83 10.11 3.58
C ARG A 140 -2.82 8.98 3.37
N LYS A 141 -1.72 9.05 4.11
CA LYS A 141 -0.62 8.07 4.04
C LYS A 141 -1.06 6.66 4.46
N LEU A 142 -0.61 5.66 3.69
CA LEU A 142 -0.71 4.25 4.02
C LEU A 142 0.67 3.66 4.32
N GLU A 143 0.83 3.07 5.50
CA GLU A 143 1.99 2.29 5.91
C GLU A 143 1.71 0.79 5.75
N LEU A 144 2.61 0.08 5.08
CA LEU A 144 2.55 -1.37 4.92
C LEU A 144 3.63 -2.02 5.80
N ASP A 145 3.21 -2.79 6.79
CA ASP A 145 4.09 -3.52 7.70
C ASP A 145 4.12 -5.00 7.35
N PHE A 146 5.08 -5.36 6.48
CA PHE A 146 5.38 -6.73 6.08
C PHE A 146 6.38 -7.44 7.02
N SER A 147 6.75 -6.85 8.17
CA SER A 147 7.81 -7.38 9.04
C SER A 147 7.57 -8.83 9.49
N LYS A 148 6.30 -9.22 9.59
CA LYS A 148 5.89 -10.60 9.93
C LYS A 148 5.57 -11.46 8.71
N ALA A 149 5.36 -10.89 7.53
CA ALA A 149 4.84 -11.59 6.34
C ALA A 149 5.90 -12.45 5.63
N THR A 150 6.46 -13.42 6.35
CA THR A 150 7.58 -14.27 5.91
C THR A 150 7.19 -15.34 4.88
N ALA A 151 5.89 -15.58 4.68
CA ALA A 151 5.38 -16.50 3.67
C ALA A 151 4.86 -15.79 2.40
N LEU A 152 4.90 -14.45 2.33
CA LEU A 152 4.28 -13.70 1.24
C LEU A 152 5.10 -13.89 -0.03
N THR A 153 4.51 -14.52 -1.04
CA THR A 153 5.16 -14.80 -2.33
C THR A 153 4.65 -13.92 -3.46
N THR A 154 3.40 -13.44 -3.39
CA THR A 154 2.78 -12.74 -4.52
C THR A 154 1.92 -11.56 -4.10
N ILE A 155 2.12 -10.42 -4.75
CA ILE A 155 1.22 -9.27 -4.70
C ILE A 155 0.60 -9.11 -6.08
N LYS A 156 -0.72 -9.32 -6.18
CA LYS A 156 -1.45 -9.43 -7.45
C LYS A 156 -1.81 -8.07 -8.04
N LYS A 157 -2.39 -8.13 -9.23
CA LYS A 157 -2.72 -6.98 -10.08
C LYS A 157 -3.45 -5.88 -9.30
N GLN A 158 -2.92 -4.65 -9.36
CA GLN A 158 -3.53 -3.45 -8.78
C GLN A 158 -3.81 -3.53 -7.26
N ALA A 159 -3.17 -4.46 -6.52
CA ALA A 159 -3.46 -4.69 -5.11
C ALA A 159 -3.41 -3.42 -4.24
N PHE A 160 -2.49 -2.49 -4.53
CA PHE A 160 -2.31 -1.23 -3.81
C PHE A 160 -2.31 -0.01 -4.73
N LYS A 161 -2.84 -0.11 -5.95
CA LYS A 161 -2.83 1.02 -6.90
C LYS A 161 -3.55 2.24 -6.32
N ASN A 162 -3.00 3.42 -6.62
CA ASN A 162 -3.44 4.76 -6.20
C ASN A 162 -3.38 5.07 -4.68
N ASN A 163 -2.64 4.28 -3.88
CA ASN A 163 -2.46 4.58 -2.46
C ASN A 163 -1.43 5.70 -2.21
N GLN A 164 -1.20 6.10 -0.96
CA GLN A 164 -0.15 7.06 -0.59
C GLN A 164 0.92 6.37 0.28
N ILE A 165 1.76 5.56 -0.35
CA ILE A 165 2.78 4.74 0.32
C ILE A 165 4.13 5.43 0.15
N SER A 166 4.64 6.14 1.16
CA SER A 166 5.89 6.91 0.99
C SER A 166 7.14 6.01 0.88
N SER A 167 7.18 4.91 1.61
CA SER A 167 8.31 3.97 1.67
C SER A 167 7.77 2.55 1.73
N LEU A 168 8.40 1.65 0.99
CA LEU A 168 7.99 0.26 0.87
C LEU A 168 9.14 -0.68 1.26
N VAL A 169 8.94 -1.44 2.33
CA VAL A 169 9.86 -2.51 2.74
C VAL A 169 9.26 -3.85 2.32
N LEU A 170 9.80 -4.45 1.28
CA LEU A 170 9.33 -5.73 0.75
C LEU A 170 9.86 -6.89 1.63
N PRO A 171 9.04 -7.91 1.93
CA PRO A 171 9.53 -9.11 2.58
C PRO A 171 10.42 -9.91 1.62
N ASN A 172 11.44 -10.57 2.17
CA ASN A 172 12.43 -11.27 1.36
C ASN A 172 11.86 -12.50 0.64
N SER A 173 10.77 -13.07 1.14
CA SER A 173 10.03 -14.18 0.53
C SER A 173 9.27 -13.80 -0.74
N LEU A 174 9.13 -12.50 -1.04
CA LEU A 174 8.30 -12.03 -2.14
C LEU A 174 8.93 -12.41 -3.48
N GLN A 175 8.20 -13.18 -4.28
CA GLN A 175 8.67 -13.70 -5.57
C GLN A 175 8.16 -12.89 -6.76
N SER A 176 6.92 -12.40 -6.70
CA SER A 176 6.29 -11.68 -7.80
C SER A 176 5.49 -10.47 -7.33
N ILE A 177 5.68 -9.36 -8.04
CA ILE A 177 4.85 -8.15 -7.96
C ILE A 177 4.18 -8.02 -9.32
N GLU A 178 2.88 -8.25 -9.38
CA GLU A 178 2.13 -8.32 -10.62
C GLU A 178 1.73 -6.92 -11.15
N ASP A 179 1.03 -6.91 -12.27
CA ASP A 179 0.68 -5.71 -13.03
C ASP A 179 0.06 -4.60 -12.19
N GLU A 180 0.63 -3.39 -12.30
CA GLU A 180 0.16 -2.18 -11.65
C GLU A 180 -0.02 -2.30 -10.12
N ALA A 181 0.57 -3.30 -9.45
CA ALA A 181 0.34 -3.58 -8.04
C ALA A 181 0.52 -2.34 -7.13
N PHE A 182 1.48 -1.47 -7.45
CA PHE A 182 1.78 -0.23 -6.75
C PHE A 182 1.78 0.99 -7.68
N ALA A 183 1.04 0.96 -8.79
CA ALA A 183 0.97 2.08 -9.71
C ALA A 183 0.37 3.33 -9.01
N SER A 184 0.88 4.52 -9.33
CA SER A 184 0.39 5.80 -8.82
C SER A 184 0.35 5.90 -7.29
N SER A 185 1.31 5.27 -6.60
CA SER A 185 1.26 5.09 -5.13
C SER A 185 2.18 6.02 -4.31
N ASN A 186 2.77 7.03 -4.97
CA ASN A 186 3.65 8.04 -4.37
C ASN A 186 4.90 7.48 -3.63
N ILE A 187 5.37 6.30 -4.05
CA ILE A 187 6.51 5.60 -3.43
C ILE A 187 7.82 6.32 -3.78
N GLN A 188 8.58 6.68 -2.75
CA GLN A 188 9.88 7.35 -2.89
C GLN A 188 11.06 6.39 -2.72
N LYS A 189 10.86 5.28 -1.99
CA LYS A 189 11.90 4.29 -1.69
C LYS A 189 11.32 2.88 -1.61
N ILE A 190 12.04 1.95 -2.24
CA ILE A 190 11.88 0.50 -2.04
C ILE A 190 13.13 -0.04 -1.35
N SER A 191 12.94 -0.95 -0.41
CA SER A 191 14.02 -1.74 0.20
C SER A 191 13.51 -3.13 0.56
N PHE A 192 14.44 -4.05 0.82
CA PHE A 192 14.14 -5.39 1.32
C PHE A 192 14.32 -5.48 2.83
N ALA A 193 13.59 -6.40 3.47
CA ALA A 193 13.70 -6.67 4.89
C ALA A 193 15.12 -7.15 5.29
N ILE A 194 15.59 -6.74 6.47
CA ILE A 194 16.87 -7.18 7.02
C ILE A 194 16.66 -8.52 7.75
N PRO A 195 17.55 -9.53 7.58
CA PRO A 195 18.75 -9.54 6.73
C PRO A 195 18.44 -9.78 5.24
N GLN A 196 19.17 -9.12 4.33
CA GLN A 196 18.88 -9.15 2.89
C GLN A 196 19.50 -10.34 2.13
N SER A 197 19.82 -11.45 2.81
CA SER A 197 20.57 -12.56 2.20
C SER A 197 19.73 -13.49 1.30
N ASN A 198 18.40 -13.46 1.44
CA ASN A 198 17.49 -14.44 0.82
C ASN A 198 16.35 -13.74 0.07
N VAL A 199 16.66 -12.73 -0.76
CA VAL A 199 15.64 -12.02 -1.54
C VAL A 199 15.21 -12.88 -2.74
N GLU A 200 13.97 -13.36 -2.73
CA GLU A 200 13.41 -14.30 -3.71
C GLU A 200 12.73 -13.62 -4.92
N LEU A 201 12.82 -12.28 -5.01
CA LEU A 201 12.13 -11.51 -6.04
C LEU A 201 12.60 -11.93 -7.44
N SER A 202 11.66 -12.46 -8.22
CA SER A 202 11.91 -13.03 -9.54
C SER A 202 11.26 -12.24 -10.68
N LYS A 203 10.14 -11.55 -10.42
CA LYS A 203 9.35 -10.84 -11.43
C LYS A 203 8.77 -9.52 -10.91
N ILE A 204 8.86 -8.51 -11.77
CA ILE A 204 8.19 -7.21 -11.61
C ILE A 204 7.32 -6.99 -12.85
N GLY A 205 6.00 -6.94 -12.65
CA GLY A 205 4.96 -6.94 -13.67
C GLY A 205 4.75 -5.60 -14.36
N VAL A 206 3.82 -5.60 -15.33
CA VAL A 206 3.60 -4.46 -16.23
C VAL A 206 3.13 -3.26 -15.42
N GLY A 207 3.86 -2.15 -15.52
CA GLY A 207 3.53 -0.92 -14.77
C GLY A 207 3.48 -1.08 -13.25
N ALA A 208 4.11 -2.12 -12.66
CA ALA A 208 4.01 -2.44 -11.24
C ALA A 208 4.28 -1.24 -10.32
N PHE A 209 5.22 -0.37 -10.69
CA PHE A 209 5.58 0.87 -10.02
C PHE A 209 5.43 2.10 -10.93
N PHE A 210 4.57 2.03 -11.95
CA PHE A 210 4.28 3.16 -12.84
C PHE A 210 3.85 4.41 -12.05
N ASN A 211 4.34 5.59 -12.45
CA ASN A 211 3.92 6.87 -11.89
C ASN A 211 4.13 6.99 -10.37
N ASN A 212 5.34 6.68 -9.90
CA ASN A 212 5.76 6.86 -8.50
C ASN A 212 6.83 7.96 -8.39
N GLN A 213 7.49 8.07 -7.23
CA GLN A 213 8.48 9.10 -6.92
C GLN A 213 9.86 8.50 -6.60
N LEU A 214 10.14 7.29 -7.08
CA LEU A 214 11.38 6.56 -6.79
C LEU A 214 12.58 7.34 -7.33
N THR A 215 13.58 7.58 -6.50
CA THR A 215 14.81 8.29 -6.90
C THR A 215 15.98 7.36 -7.18
N ASN A 216 16.01 6.21 -6.50
CA ASN A 216 17.03 5.19 -6.64
C ASN A 216 16.36 3.82 -6.55
N LEU A 217 16.91 2.84 -7.27
CA LEU A 217 16.42 1.48 -7.27
C LEU A 217 17.56 0.52 -6.92
N ASP A 218 17.50 -0.08 -5.73
CA ASP A 218 18.48 -1.05 -5.27
C ASP A 218 17.87 -2.47 -5.34
N LEU A 219 18.32 -3.25 -6.33
CA LEU A 219 17.93 -4.64 -6.57
C LEU A 219 19.13 -5.58 -6.44
N GLU A 220 20.26 -5.14 -5.85
CA GLU A 220 21.52 -5.91 -5.81
C GLU A 220 21.34 -7.31 -5.22
N LYS A 221 20.40 -7.47 -4.29
CA LYS A 221 20.14 -8.75 -3.60
C LYS A 221 19.17 -9.67 -4.34
N ALA A 222 18.48 -9.20 -5.38
CA ALA A 222 17.48 -9.97 -6.11
C ALA A 222 18.12 -10.86 -7.20
N LYS A 223 18.97 -11.82 -6.81
CA LYS A 223 19.71 -12.69 -7.75
C LYS A 223 18.82 -13.58 -8.64
N ASN A 224 17.56 -13.81 -8.20
CA ASN A 224 16.54 -14.57 -8.92
C ASN A 224 15.72 -13.72 -9.92
N LEU A 225 16.00 -12.42 -10.06
CA LEU A 225 15.24 -11.53 -10.91
C LEU A 225 15.43 -11.90 -12.39
N THR A 226 14.33 -12.27 -13.05
CA THR A 226 14.30 -12.69 -14.46
C THR A 226 13.61 -11.69 -15.37
N SER A 227 12.72 -10.85 -14.82
CA SER A 227 11.94 -9.92 -15.65
C SER A 227 11.60 -8.64 -14.92
N ILE A 228 11.92 -7.52 -15.57
CA ILE A 228 11.31 -6.20 -15.35
C ILE A 228 10.44 -5.92 -16.58
N ALA A 229 9.12 -6.01 -16.40
CA ALA A 229 8.16 -5.97 -17.49
C ALA A 229 7.93 -4.56 -18.04
N LYS A 230 7.09 -4.48 -19.08
CA LYS A 230 6.76 -3.24 -19.79
C LYS A 230 6.35 -2.13 -18.82
N ALA A 231 6.94 -0.95 -18.97
CA ALA A 231 6.63 0.24 -18.18
C ALA A 231 6.71 0.07 -16.65
N ALA A 232 7.36 -0.99 -16.13
CA ALA A 232 7.34 -1.36 -14.71
C ALA A 232 7.72 -0.19 -13.77
N PHE A 233 8.68 0.65 -14.15
CA PHE A 233 9.13 1.83 -13.42
C PHE A 233 8.97 3.12 -14.22
N LYS A 234 8.16 3.12 -15.28
CA LYS A 234 7.90 4.31 -16.11
C LYS A 234 7.37 5.46 -15.26
N LYS A 235 7.78 6.69 -15.59
CA LYS A 235 7.35 7.93 -14.93
C LYS A 235 7.68 7.93 -13.43
N ASN A 236 8.97 7.82 -13.13
CA ASN A 236 9.53 7.95 -11.79
C ASN A 236 10.62 9.05 -11.79
N LYS A 237 11.48 9.08 -10.77
CA LYS A 237 12.63 10.01 -10.66
C LYS A 237 13.96 9.26 -10.56
N ILE A 238 14.01 8.03 -11.07
CA ILE A 238 15.14 7.11 -10.88
C ILE A 238 16.36 7.68 -11.61
N SER A 239 17.42 7.96 -10.87
CA SER A 239 18.72 8.38 -11.42
C SER A 239 19.83 7.34 -11.24
N SER A 240 19.59 6.29 -10.45
CA SER A 240 20.51 5.15 -10.33
C SER A 240 19.78 3.83 -10.11
N ILE A 241 20.33 2.77 -10.71
CA ILE A 241 19.91 1.38 -10.49
C ILE A 241 21.12 0.56 -10.06
N LYS A 242 20.98 -0.22 -8.98
CA LYS A 242 21.91 -1.28 -8.63
C LYS A 242 21.28 -2.63 -8.95
N LEU A 243 21.89 -3.36 -9.87
CA LEU A 243 21.50 -4.72 -10.23
C LEU A 243 22.39 -5.73 -9.50
N PRO A 244 21.96 -7.01 -9.40
CA PRO A 244 22.84 -8.08 -8.96
C PRO A 244 24.14 -8.14 -9.77
N THR A 245 25.26 -8.43 -9.10
CA THR A 245 26.55 -8.67 -9.77
C THR A 245 26.60 -10.05 -10.42
N GLU A 246 25.77 -10.98 -9.95
CA GLU A 246 25.64 -12.36 -10.43
C GLU A 246 24.15 -12.71 -10.50
N PHE A 247 23.69 -13.10 -11.68
CA PHE A 247 22.32 -13.59 -11.86
C PHE A 247 22.29 -15.11 -11.92
N ILE A 248 21.29 -15.71 -11.28
CA ILE A 248 21.05 -17.15 -11.41
C ILE A 248 20.50 -17.46 -12.81
N ASN A 249 19.62 -16.59 -13.32
CA ASN A 249 18.94 -16.71 -14.61
C ASN A 249 19.09 -15.43 -15.44
N GLN A 250 18.76 -15.48 -16.73
CA GLN A 250 18.76 -14.26 -17.55
C GLN A 250 17.68 -13.27 -17.06
N LEU A 251 18.05 -11.99 -16.98
CA LEU A 251 17.17 -10.85 -16.74
C LEU A 251 16.79 -10.19 -18.08
N THR A 252 15.49 -10.04 -18.32
CA THR A 252 14.96 -9.20 -19.41
C THR A 252 14.37 -7.91 -18.85
N ILE A 253 14.80 -6.77 -19.38
CA ILE A 253 14.26 -5.44 -19.11
C ILE A 253 13.49 -4.99 -20.36
N ASN A 254 12.17 -4.96 -20.24
CA ASN A 254 11.24 -4.82 -21.38
C ASN A 254 10.99 -3.37 -21.80
N GLU A 255 10.18 -3.21 -22.85
CA GLU A 255 9.73 -1.93 -23.43
C GLU A 255 9.36 -0.90 -22.37
N GLU A 256 9.89 0.32 -22.50
CA GLU A 256 9.59 1.47 -21.64
C GLU A 256 9.78 1.24 -20.13
N ALA A 257 10.45 0.16 -19.69
CA ALA A 257 10.55 -0.21 -18.28
C ALA A 257 10.98 0.95 -17.36
N PHE A 258 11.86 1.82 -17.85
CA PHE A 258 12.40 2.99 -17.17
C PHE A 258 12.15 4.30 -17.95
N SER A 259 11.22 4.33 -18.91
CA SER A 259 10.93 5.58 -19.63
C SER A 259 10.41 6.68 -18.70
N GLU A 260 10.55 7.94 -19.10
CA GLU A 260 10.22 9.09 -18.25
C GLU A 260 10.92 9.05 -16.87
N ASN A 261 12.18 8.62 -16.83
CA ASN A 261 13.09 8.75 -15.70
C ASN A 261 14.37 9.50 -16.11
N PRO A 262 15.10 10.10 -15.15
CA PRO A 262 16.42 10.68 -15.41
C PRO A 262 17.49 9.68 -15.88
N ILE A 263 17.41 8.41 -15.45
CA ILE A 263 18.40 7.38 -15.77
C ILE A 263 18.40 7.00 -17.26
N LYS A 264 19.59 6.77 -17.81
CA LYS A 264 19.80 6.26 -19.17
C LYS A 264 20.42 4.88 -19.13
N LYS A 265 20.40 4.18 -20.28
CA LYS A 265 20.93 2.81 -20.38
C LYS A 265 22.41 2.72 -19.98
N GLU A 266 23.18 3.72 -20.38
CA GLU A 266 24.62 3.90 -20.16
C GLU A 266 24.99 4.15 -18.68
N ASP A 267 24.02 4.57 -17.86
CA ASP A 267 24.21 4.74 -16.41
C ASP A 267 24.08 3.40 -15.66
N VAL A 268 23.59 2.34 -16.31
CA VAL A 268 23.38 1.03 -15.68
C VAL A 268 24.69 0.24 -15.70
N VAL A 269 25.27 0.05 -14.52
CA VAL A 269 26.44 -0.82 -14.34
C VAL A 269 25.99 -2.28 -14.35
N ILE A 270 26.55 -3.06 -15.29
CA ILE A 270 26.23 -4.48 -15.46
C ILE A 270 27.53 -5.27 -15.39
N THR A 271 27.62 -6.14 -14.39
CA THR A 271 28.75 -7.05 -14.20
C THR A 271 28.61 -8.30 -15.07
N ASP A 272 27.40 -8.86 -15.16
CA ASP A 272 27.09 -10.06 -15.94
C ASP A 272 26.35 -9.72 -17.24
N LYS A 273 27.10 -9.21 -18.22
CA LYS A 273 26.53 -8.62 -19.45
C LYS A 273 25.72 -9.60 -20.28
N ASP A 274 26.10 -10.88 -20.29
CA ASP A 274 25.44 -11.92 -21.08
C ASP A 274 24.08 -12.35 -20.46
N LYS A 275 23.87 -12.04 -19.19
CA LYS A 275 22.62 -12.33 -18.48
C LYS A 275 21.62 -11.19 -18.47
N VAL A 276 21.94 -10.01 -19.02
CA VAL A 276 21.01 -8.87 -19.02
C VAL A 276 20.64 -8.46 -20.45
N ILE A 277 19.39 -8.68 -20.82
CA ILE A 277 18.82 -8.26 -22.11
C ILE A 277 17.97 -7.02 -21.89
N PHE A 278 18.22 -5.99 -22.70
CA PHE A 278 17.37 -4.79 -22.77
C PHE A 278 16.56 -4.79 -24.06
N ASP A 279 15.29 -4.48 -23.94
CA ASP A 279 14.51 -3.95 -25.05
C ASP A 279 15.11 -2.61 -25.53
N ALA A 280 15.00 -2.33 -26.83
CA ALA A 280 15.54 -1.12 -27.46
C ALA A 280 14.91 0.19 -26.95
N SER A 281 13.74 0.10 -26.32
CA SER A 281 12.95 1.20 -25.77
C SER A 281 12.91 1.20 -24.24
N ALA A 282 13.68 0.33 -23.55
CA ALA A 282 13.62 0.20 -22.10
C ALA A 282 13.81 1.53 -21.33
N PHE A 283 14.54 2.49 -21.89
CA PHE A 283 14.82 3.81 -21.30
C PHE A 283 14.28 4.98 -22.14
N LYS A 284 13.49 4.71 -23.19
CA LYS A 284 13.00 5.73 -24.13
C LYS A 284 11.56 6.12 -23.85
#